data_AF-A0A1T4XSZ1-F1
#
_entry.id   AF-A0A1T4XSZ1-F1
#
_cell.length_a   1.000
_cell.length_b   1.000
_cell.length_c   1.000
_cell.angle_alpha   90.00
_cell.angle_beta   90.00
_cell.angle_gamma   90.00
#
_symmetry.space_group_name_H-M   'P 1'
#
loop_
_entity.id
_entity.type
_entity.pdbx_description
1 polymer ?
#
loop_
_entity_poly.entity_id
_entity_poly.type
_entity_poly.pdbx_seq_one_letter_code
_entity_poly.pdbx_strand_id
1 'polypeptide(L)'
;MELQELLYKKYTGYDTPADYVRWAEEIIYLDMDEVKMLASMRPPLQPFEINEMFEKAVRAIGWELPSERDCALFHINLLHQHLLFNSDEVFANVKEIYNCSIQYDLEEKQLQWHEPSEWVDQFQYDKAFVLSKEEVIEKIIAYARELWYSEKSKYTFSTLLGQRILDVDVQAAPRFIVQFENGRLMIECAWRIRNTETILFGHADMDVNGMSWKDLQDLLINKTIQDVQLWENCPFLMVQLDDLFIDVFHSSTLFEGWSITEDGDHYLLSDHGGQIY
;
A
#
# COMPACT_ATOMS: atom_id res chain seq x y z
N MET A 1 -7.74 -11.62 -5.70
CA MET A 1 -8.50 -10.44 -6.19
C MET A 1 -9.02 -9.70 -4.99
N GLU A 2 -8.67 -8.43 -4.85
CA GLU A 2 -9.07 -7.58 -3.74
C GLU A 2 -10.54 -7.15 -3.84
N LEU A 3 -11.16 -6.81 -2.71
CA LEU A 3 -12.56 -6.39 -2.66
C LEU A 3 -12.80 -5.11 -3.47
N GLN A 4 -11.89 -4.14 -3.37
CA GLN A 4 -11.94 -2.86 -4.09
C GLN A 4 -11.88 -3.07 -5.60
N GLU A 5 -11.07 -4.03 -6.06
CA GLU A 5 -10.98 -4.38 -7.49
C GLU A 5 -12.29 -4.99 -7.99
N LEU A 6 -12.87 -5.94 -7.24
CA LEU A 6 -14.16 -6.55 -7.55
C LEU A 6 -15.28 -5.48 -7.60
N LEU A 7 -15.32 -4.60 -6.61
CA LEU A 7 -16.33 -3.55 -6.53
C LEU A 7 -16.15 -2.50 -7.62
N TYR A 8 -14.92 -2.13 -7.97
CA TYR A 8 -14.66 -1.27 -9.13
C TYR A 8 -15.26 -1.87 -10.42
N LYS A 9 -15.02 -3.17 -10.68
CA LYS A 9 -15.63 -3.88 -11.81
C LYS A 9 -17.16 -3.87 -11.74
N LYS A 10 -17.73 -4.04 -10.55
CA LYS A 10 -19.17 -3.99 -10.32
C LYS A 10 -19.76 -2.62 -10.64
N TYR A 11 -19.12 -1.54 -10.20
CA TYR A 11 -19.58 -0.17 -10.44
C TYR A 11 -19.47 0.23 -11.92
N THR A 12 -18.45 -0.28 -12.62
CA THR A 12 -18.24 -0.06 -14.05
C THR A 12 -19.02 -1.04 -14.94
N GLY A 13 -19.67 -2.06 -14.37
CA GLY A 13 -20.49 -3.06 -15.08
C GLY A 13 -19.67 -4.11 -15.84
N TYR A 14 -18.39 -4.27 -15.49
CA TYR A 14 -17.48 -5.27 -16.08
C TYR A 14 -17.30 -6.51 -15.20
N ASP A 15 -18.01 -6.62 -14.08
CA ASP A 15 -17.95 -7.77 -13.20
C ASP A 15 -18.55 -9.02 -13.86
N THR A 16 -17.94 -10.16 -13.60
CA THR A 16 -18.44 -11.47 -13.99
C THR A 16 -18.71 -12.31 -12.75
N PRO A 17 -19.64 -13.28 -12.80
CA PRO A 17 -19.87 -14.20 -11.69
C PRO A 17 -18.60 -14.92 -11.19
N ALA A 18 -17.61 -15.12 -12.06
CA ALA A 18 -16.34 -15.75 -11.71
C ALA A 18 -15.43 -14.82 -10.87
N ASP A 19 -15.55 -13.50 -11.00
CA ASP A 19 -14.76 -12.55 -10.19
C ASP A 19 -15.14 -12.65 -8.71
N TYR A 20 -16.44 -12.81 -8.40
CA TYR A 20 -16.93 -12.99 -7.02
C TYR A 20 -16.44 -14.30 -6.38
N VAL A 21 -16.41 -15.39 -7.16
CA VAL A 21 -15.87 -16.67 -6.69
C VAL A 21 -14.37 -16.53 -6.41
N ARG A 22 -13.62 -15.89 -7.32
CA ARG A 22 -12.18 -15.66 -7.15
C ARG A 22 -11.88 -14.80 -5.92
N TRP A 23 -12.66 -13.74 -5.70
CA TRP A 23 -12.55 -12.95 -4.47
C TRP A 23 -12.76 -13.82 -3.22
N ALA A 24 -13.81 -14.64 -3.19
CA ALA A 24 -14.09 -15.53 -2.06
C ALA A 24 -13.01 -16.59 -1.82
N GLU A 25 -12.38 -17.10 -2.88
CA GLU A 25 -11.24 -18.03 -2.79
C GLU A 25 -10.03 -17.39 -2.09
N GLU A 26 -9.79 -16.10 -2.30
CA GLU A 26 -8.64 -15.37 -1.76
C GLU A 26 -8.83 -15.03 -0.27
N ILE A 27 -10.07 -14.86 0.17
CA ILE A 27 -10.43 -14.59 1.56
C ILE A 27 -10.90 -15.85 2.32
N ILE A 28 -10.71 -17.04 1.75
CA ILE A 28 -11.19 -18.30 2.35
C ILE A 28 -10.58 -18.59 3.72
N TYR A 29 -9.42 -17.99 4.03
CA TYR A 29 -8.73 -18.12 5.32
C TYR A 29 -9.51 -17.51 6.49
N LEU A 30 -10.52 -16.66 6.23
CA LEU A 30 -11.43 -16.14 7.27
C LEU A 30 -12.32 -17.25 7.89
N ASP A 31 -12.33 -18.44 7.31
CA ASP A 31 -12.97 -19.67 7.82
C ASP A 31 -14.50 -19.59 8.01
N MET A 32 -15.17 -18.64 7.35
CA MET A 32 -16.63 -18.49 7.44
C MET A 32 -17.40 -19.33 6.42
N ASP A 33 -18.55 -19.85 6.82
CA ASP A 33 -19.37 -20.74 6.01
C ASP A 33 -19.87 -20.06 4.73
N GLU A 34 -20.31 -18.81 4.80
CA GLU A 34 -20.79 -18.05 3.64
C GLU A 34 -19.69 -17.83 2.60
N VAL A 35 -18.46 -17.55 3.04
CA VAL A 35 -17.29 -17.37 2.16
C VAL A 35 -16.92 -18.69 1.50
N LYS A 36 -16.86 -19.79 2.27
CA LYS A 36 -16.58 -21.13 1.76
C LYS A 36 -17.62 -21.57 0.74
N MET A 37 -18.90 -21.26 0.99
CA MET A 37 -19.98 -21.56 0.05
C MET A 37 -19.75 -20.85 -1.28
N LEU A 38 -19.52 -19.54 -1.28
CA LEU A 38 -19.27 -18.77 -2.50
C LEU A 38 -18.00 -19.26 -3.24
N ALA A 39 -16.90 -19.49 -2.53
CA ALA A 39 -15.65 -20.02 -3.09
C ALA A 39 -15.82 -21.43 -3.70
N SER A 40 -16.75 -22.23 -3.17
CA SER A 40 -17.02 -23.58 -3.66
C SER A 40 -17.92 -23.63 -4.90
N MET A 41 -18.53 -22.51 -5.31
CA MET A 41 -19.43 -22.48 -6.47
C MET A 41 -18.68 -22.85 -7.75
N ARG A 42 -19.34 -23.61 -8.63
CA ARG A 42 -18.78 -24.08 -9.90
C ARG A 42 -19.73 -23.75 -11.06
N PRO A 43 -19.22 -23.60 -12.29
CA PRO A 43 -20.06 -23.32 -13.45
C PRO A 43 -21.18 -24.36 -13.66
N PRO A 44 -22.34 -23.95 -14.19
CA PRO A 44 -22.66 -22.59 -14.64
C PRO A 44 -23.01 -21.66 -13.46
N LEU A 45 -22.30 -20.53 -13.38
CA LEU A 45 -22.49 -19.54 -12.31
C LEU A 45 -23.66 -18.61 -12.67
N GLN A 46 -24.74 -18.66 -11.89
CA GLN A 46 -25.90 -17.80 -12.10
C GLN A 46 -25.66 -16.41 -11.45
N PRO A 47 -25.75 -15.30 -12.20
CA PRO A 47 -25.44 -13.97 -11.66
C PRO A 47 -26.25 -13.59 -10.41
N PHE A 48 -27.55 -13.93 -10.38
CA PHE A 48 -28.41 -13.61 -9.24
C PHE A 48 -28.00 -14.35 -7.96
N GLU A 49 -27.72 -15.66 -8.08
CA GLU A 49 -27.30 -16.49 -6.96
C GLU A 49 -25.93 -16.04 -6.42
N ILE A 50 -25.00 -15.72 -7.32
CA ILE A 50 -23.66 -15.25 -6.96
C ILE A 50 -23.72 -13.92 -6.21
N ASN A 51 -24.54 -12.98 -6.68
CA ASN A 51 -24.74 -11.71 -5.99
C ASN A 51 -25.36 -11.89 -4.60
N GLU A 52 -26.36 -12.78 -4.48
CA GLU A 52 -26.97 -13.08 -3.19
C GLU A 52 -25.94 -13.70 -2.21
N MET A 53 -25.11 -14.61 -2.69
CA MET A 53 -24.05 -15.24 -1.89
C MET A 53 -22.97 -14.22 -1.49
N PHE A 54 -22.57 -13.35 -2.40
CA PHE A 54 -21.61 -12.28 -2.12
C PHE A 54 -22.14 -11.35 -1.01
N GLU A 55 -23.39 -10.89 -1.10
CA GLU A 55 -23.96 -10.03 -0.06
C GLU A 55 -24.05 -10.74 1.31
N LYS A 56 -24.36 -12.04 1.32
CA LYS A 56 -24.35 -12.83 2.57
C LYS A 56 -22.94 -12.94 3.14
N ALA A 57 -21.95 -13.22 2.30
CA ALA A 57 -20.55 -13.28 2.72
C ALA A 57 -20.09 -11.94 3.30
N VAL A 58 -20.28 -10.82 2.60
CA VAL A 58 -19.90 -9.48 3.10
C VAL A 58 -20.59 -9.16 4.43
N ARG A 59 -21.90 -9.44 4.56
CA ARG A 59 -22.63 -9.23 5.82
C ARG A 59 -22.11 -10.11 6.96
N ALA A 60 -21.72 -11.35 6.67
CA ALA A 60 -21.15 -12.26 7.66
C ALA A 60 -19.75 -11.80 8.11
N ILE A 61 -18.93 -11.28 7.20
CA ILE A 61 -17.63 -10.69 7.53
C ILE A 61 -17.80 -9.41 8.37
N GLY A 62 -18.90 -8.69 8.17
CA GLY A 62 -19.14 -7.41 8.85
C GLY A 62 -18.31 -6.27 8.27
N TRP A 63 -17.84 -6.41 7.03
CA TRP A 63 -17.10 -5.35 6.34
C TRP A 63 -18.02 -4.24 5.86
N GLU A 64 -17.56 -3.01 6.04
CA GLU A 64 -18.15 -1.84 5.37
C GLU A 64 -17.67 -1.82 3.91
N LEU A 65 -18.60 -1.62 2.98
CA LEU A 65 -18.26 -1.58 1.57
C LEU A 65 -17.56 -0.25 1.24
N PRO A 66 -16.38 -0.28 0.60
CA PRO A 66 -15.69 0.93 0.17
C PRO A 66 -16.54 1.69 -0.85
N SER A 67 -16.40 3.01 -0.85
CA SER A 67 -17.12 3.86 -1.79
C SER A 67 -16.64 3.62 -3.22
N GLU A 68 -17.46 4.01 -4.20
CA GLU A 68 -17.06 3.96 -5.61
C GLU A 68 -15.79 4.77 -5.87
N ARG A 69 -15.64 5.91 -5.18
CA ARG A 69 -14.44 6.76 -5.26
C ARG A 69 -13.19 6.04 -4.71
N ASP A 70 -13.32 5.32 -3.60
CA ASP A 70 -12.19 4.56 -3.03
C ASP A 70 -11.78 3.41 -3.96
N CYS A 71 -12.76 2.74 -4.57
CA CYS A 71 -12.51 1.68 -5.55
C CYS A 71 -11.83 2.22 -6.82
N ALA A 72 -12.20 3.43 -7.27
CA ALA A 72 -11.56 4.09 -8.40
C ALA A 72 -10.09 4.47 -8.10
N LEU A 73 -9.82 5.00 -6.90
CA LEU A 73 -8.45 5.29 -6.44
C LEU A 73 -7.61 4.01 -6.38
N PHE A 74 -8.17 2.94 -5.81
CA PHE A 74 -7.50 1.64 -5.78
C PHE A 74 -7.18 1.14 -7.20
N HIS A 75 -8.12 1.28 -8.14
CA HIS A 75 -7.91 0.89 -9.53
C HIS A 75 -6.80 1.71 -10.21
N ILE A 76 -6.77 3.04 -10.02
CA ILE A 76 -5.70 3.91 -10.51
C ILE A 76 -4.35 3.45 -9.96
N ASN A 77 -4.26 3.13 -8.67
CA ASN A 77 -3.03 2.65 -8.04
C ASN A 77 -2.59 1.30 -8.62
N LEU A 78 -3.51 0.39 -8.91
CA LEU A 78 -3.20 -0.89 -9.58
C LEU A 78 -2.65 -0.67 -10.99
N LEU A 79 -3.24 0.23 -11.77
CA LEU A 79 -2.72 0.60 -13.09
C LEU A 79 -1.35 1.25 -13.01
N HIS A 80 -1.12 2.10 -11.99
CA HIS A 80 0.18 2.70 -11.72
C HIS A 80 1.22 1.62 -11.37
N GLN A 81 0.88 0.63 -10.54
CA GLN A 81 1.76 -0.53 -10.30
C GLN A 81 2.06 -1.28 -11.60
N HIS A 82 1.07 -1.52 -12.44
CA HIS A 82 1.29 -2.15 -13.73
C HIS A 82 2.28 -1.36 -14.58
N LEU A 83 2.21 -0.02 -14.62
CA LEU A 83 3.21 0.80 -15.33
C LEU A 83 4.64 0.56 -14.84
N LEU A 84 4.82 0.30 -13.54
CA LEU A 84 6.14 0.13 -12.93
C LEU A 84 6.72 -1.28 -13.10
N PHE A 85 5.87 -2.29 -13.05
CA PHE A 85 6.26 -3.71 -12.99
C PHE A 85 5.92 -4.51 -14.26
N ASN A 86 5.02 -4.02 -15.11
CA ASN A 86 4.54 -4.70 -16.31
C ASN A 86 4.30 -3.72 -17.49
N SER A 87 5.30 -3.59 -18.36
CA SER A 87 5.37 -2.54 -19.39
C SER A 87 4.56 -2.79 -20.68
N ASP A 88 3.79 -3.88 -20.78
CA ASP A 88 3.24 -4.30 -22.08
C ASP A 88 2.11 -3.38 -22.58
N GLU A 89 1.40 -2.69 -21.68
CA GLU A 89 0.22 -1.87 -21.99
C GLU A 89 0.33 -0.41 -21.49
N VAL A 90 1.53 0.17 -21.50
CA VAL A 90 1.82 1.50 -20.92
C VAL A 90 0.85 2.60 -21.38
N PHE A 91 0.59 2.71 -22.68
CA PHE A 91 -0.29 3.77 -23.21
C PHE A 91 -1.76 3.56 -22.81
N ALA A 92 -2.22 2.31 -22.76
CA ALA A 92 -3.58 1.99 -22.34
C ALA A 92 -3.77 2.32 -20.85
N ASN A 93 -2.82 1.90 -20.01
CA ASN A 93 -2.84 2.18 -18.58
C ASN A 93 -2.84 3.69 -18.28
N VAL A 94 -2.00 4.49 -18.96
CA VAL A 94 -1.99 5.96 -18.78
C VAL A 94 -3.33 6.58 -19.16
N LYS A 95 -3.92 6.17 -20.29
CA LYS A 95 -5.22 6.69 -20.72
C LYS A 95 -6.33 6.31 -19.77
N GLU A 96 -6.32 5.07 -19.28
CA GLU A 96 -7.30 4.61 -18.31
C GLU A 96 -7.16 5.35 -16.98
N ILE A 97 -5.95 5.54 -16.46
CA ILE A 97 -5.72 6.33 -15.24
C ILE A 97 -6.29 7.75 -15.41
N TYR A 98 -5.98 8.42 -16.52
CA TYR A 98 -6.45 9.78 -16.76
C TYR A 98 -7.97 9.84 -16.91
N ASN A 99 -8.57 8.93 -17.67
CA ASN A 99 -10.03 8.88 -17.86
C ASN A 99 -10.76 8.58 -16.55
N CYS A 100 -10.27 7.62 -15.77
CA CYS A 100 -10.80 7.29 -14.45
C CYS A 100 -10.72 8.50 -13.51
N SER A 101 -9.61 9.25 -13.53
CA SER A 101 -9.46 10.45 -12.71
C SER A 101 -10.49 11.54 -13.05
N ILE A 102 -10.86 11.69 -14.33
CA ILE A 102 -11.91 12.61 -14.78
C ILE A 102 -13.29 12.10 -14.37
N GLN A 103 -13.57 10.82 -14.63
CA GLN A 103 -14.87 10.21 -14.35
C GLN A 103 -15.27 10.34 -12.88
N TYR A 104 -14.29 10.22 -11.98
CA TYR A 104 -14.50 10.21 -10.54
C TYR A 104 -14.13 11.52 -9.82
N ASP A 105 -13.90 12.60 -10.58
CA ASP A 105 -13.60 13.94 -10.06
C ASP A 105 -12.42 13.90 -9.05
N LEU A 106 -11.33 13.28 -9.49
CA LEU A 106 -10.08 13.11 -8.74
C LEU A 106 -9.06 14.15 -9.21
N GLU A 107 -9.29 15.43 -8.89
CA GLU A 107 -8.50 16.58 -9.39
C GLU A 107 -6.98 16.39 -9.24
N GLU A 108 -6.52 15.88 -8.10
CA GLU A 108 -5.10 15.63 -7.84
C GLU A 108 -4.52 14.60 -8.81
N LYS A 109 -5.20 13.45 -8.98
CA LYS A 109 -4.78 12.41 -9.93
C LYS A 109 -4.88 12.92 -11.37
N GLN A 110 -5.90 13.72 -11.69
CA GLN A 110 -6.05 14.32 -13.00
C GLN A 110 -4.87 15.23 -13.34
N LEU A 111 -4.43 16.07 -12.39
CA LEU A 111 -3.27 16.94 -12.56
C LEU A 111 -1.98 16.13 -12.73
N GLN A 112 -1.79 15.09 -11.92
CA GLN A 112 -0.63 14.19 -12.01
C GLN A 112 -0.56 13.49 -13.37
N TRP A 113 -1.68 12.99 -13.89
CA TRP A 113 -1.69 12.14 -15.09
C TRP A 113 -2.02 12.87 -16.40
N HIS A 114 -2.29 14.17 -16.34
CA HIS A 114 -2.53 14.99 -17.52
C HIS A 114 -1.32 15.01 -18.47
N GLU A 115 -0.12 15.33 -17.97
CA GLU A 115 1.06 15.42 -18.83
C GLU A 115 1.46 14.07 -19.46
N PRO A 116 1.48 12.94 -18.73
CA PRO A 116 1.64 11.62 -19.33
C PRO A 116 0.59 11.30 -20.40
N SER A 117 -0.68 11.66 -20.17
CA SER A 117 -1.76 11.47 -21.14
C SER A 117 -1.51 12.28 -22.42
N GLU A 118 -1.03 13.52 -22.29
CA GLU A 118 -0.65 14.37 -23.43
C GLU A 118 0.52 13.78 -24.23
N TRP A 119 1.53 13.18 -23.57
CA TRP A 119 2.62 12.52 -24.30
C TRP A 119 2.12 11.34 -25.14
N VAL A 120 1.13 10.58 -24.65
CA VAL A 120 0.49 9.51 -25.41
C VAL A 120 -0.27 10.09 -26.62
N ASP A 121 -1.01 11.18 -26.45
CA ASP A 121 -1.76 11.79 -27.56
C ASP A 121 -0.83 12.39 -28.62
N GLN A 122 0.24 13.08 -28.20
CA GLN A 122 1.24 13.62 -29.11
C GLN A 122 1.89 12.49 -29.92
N PHE A 123 2.28 11.39 -29.29
CA PHE A 123 2.81 10.24 -30.01
C PHE A 123 1.81 9.63 -31.02
N GLN A 124 0.53 9.55 -30.66
CA GLN A 124 -0.49 8.92 -31.51
C GLN A 124 -0.95 9.80 -32.67
N TYR A 125 -1.04 11.11 -32.46
CA TYR A 125 -1.72 12.03 -33.37
C TYR A 125 -0.82 13.12 -33.97
N ASP A 126 0.27 13.50 -33.31
CA ASP A 126 1.19 14.53 -33.81
C ASP A 126 2.29 13.93 -34.69
N LYS A 127 2.20 14.19 -36.00
CA LYS A 127 3.19 13.74 -36.99
C LYS A 127 4.55 14.42 -36.86
N ALA A 128 4.63 15.55 -36.17
CA ALA A 128 5.88 16.26 -35.90
C ALA A 128 6.54 15.82 -34.59
N PHE A 129 5.91 14.91 -33.84
CA PHE A 129 6.44 14.41 -32.59
C PHE A 129 7.72 13.60 -32.83
N VAL A 130 8.78 13.97 -32.09
CA VAL A 130 10.15 13.56 -32.41
C VAL A 130 10.55 12.27 -31.69
N LEU A 131 9.89 11.95 -30.57
CA LEU A 131 10.25 10.78 -29.76
C LEU A 131 9.70 9.49 -30.36
N SER A 132 10.53 8.46 -30.33
CA SER A 132 10.12 7.08 -30.60
C SER A 132 9.16 6.56 -29.52
N LYS A 133 8.50 5.42 -29.82
CA LYS A 133 7.59 4.77 -28.87
C LYS A 133 8.31 4.43 -27.56
N GLU A 134 9.52 3.91 -27.68
CA GLU A 134 10.36 3.48 -26.57
C GLU A 134 10.75 4.66 -25.68
N GLU A 135 11.16 5.79 -26.28
CA GLU A 135 11.51 7.01 -25.52
C GLU A 135 10.31 7.60 -24.77
N VAL A 136 9.10 7.54 -25.35
CA VAL A 136 7.87 7.96 -24.66
C VAL A 136 7.56 7.04 -23.50
N ILE A 137 7.69 5.72 -23.69
CA ILE A 137 7.49 4.74 -22.62
C ILE A 137 8.49 4.97 -21.47
N GLU A 138 9.77 5.14 -21.77
CA GLU A 138 10.79 5.42 -20.76
C GLU A 138 10.47 6.71 -19.99
N LYS A 139 10.05 7.76 -20.69
CA LYS A 139 9.65 9.03 -20.07
C LYS A 139 8.43 8.86 -19.13
N ILE A 140 7.41 8.12 -19.58
CA ILE A 140 6.21 7.81 -18.77
C ILE A 140 6.61 7.02 -17.52
N ILE A 141 7.42 5.96 -17.67
CA ILE A 141 7.83 5.12 -16.55
C ILE A 141 8.69 5.90 -15.55
N ALA A 142 9.60 6.77 -16.02
CA ALA A 142 10.38 7.63 -15.15
C ALA A 142 9.49 8.55 -14.32
N TYR A 143 8.53 9.22 -14.97
CA TYR A 143 7.56 10.08 -14.30
C TYR A 143 6.65 9.31 -13.34
N ALA A 144 6.16 8.14 -13.74
CA ALA A 144 5.39 7.26 -12.88
C ALA A 144 6.18 6.86 -11.62
N ARG A 145 7.48 6.57 -11.73
CA ARG A 145 8.33 6.29 -10.56
C ARG A 145 8.44 7.50 -9.63
N GLU A 146 8.65 8.70 -10.18
CA GLU A 146 8.71 9.92 -9.38
C GLU A 146 7.40 10.15 -8.60
N LEU A 147 6.25 9.99 -9.27
CA LEU A 147 4.95 10.07 -8.61
C LEU A 147 4.79 9.02 -7.50
N TRP A 148 5.16 7.76 -7.78
CA TRP A 148 5.03 6.65 -6.83
C TRP A 148 5.73 6.92 -5.50
N TYR A 149 6.89 7.56 -5.52
CA TYR A 149 7.67 7.89 -4.31
C TYR A 149 7.25 9.19 -3.62
N SER A 150 6.35 9.97 -4.23
CA SER A 150 5.97 11.30 -3.73
C SER A 150 4.66 11.33 -2.95
N GLU A 151 3.83 10.28 -3.07
CA GLU A 151 2.50 10.26 -2.48
C GLU A 151 2.54 9.89 -0.99
N LYS A 152 2.35 10.91 -0.15
CA LYS A 152 2.25 10.77 1.29
C LYS A 152 0.82 10.47 1.70
N SER A 153 0.67 9.65 2.72
CA SER A 153 -0.62 9.39 3.33
C SER A 153 -1.22 10.64 3.93
N LYS A 154 -2.55 10.72 3.88
CA LYS A 154 -3.33 11.73 4.58
C LYS A 154 -3.41 11.47 6.09
N TYR A 155 -3.06 10.26 6.53
CA TYR A 155 -3.04 9.92 7.94
C TYR A 155 -1.97 10.75 8.68
N THR A 156 -2.34 11.32 9.82
CA THR A 156 -1.44 12.16 10.64
C THR A 156 -1.18 11.51 11.99
N PHE A 157 0.09 11.30 12.32
CA PHE A 157 0.55 10.71 13.59
C PHE A 157 0.74 11.76 14.69
N SER A 158 -0.15 12.74 14.76
CA SER A 158 0.03 13.93 15.61
C SER A 158 0.17 13.62 17.10
N THR A 159 -0.43 12.52 17.55
CA THR A 159 -0.38 12.02 18.93
C THR A 159 1.01 11.52 19.32
N LEU A 160 1.80 11.01 18.37
CA LEU A 160 3.15 10.50 18.60
C LEU A 160 4.21 11.60 18.71
N LEU A 161 3.95 12.78 18.14
CA LEU A 161 4.93 13.85 18.07
C LEU A 161 5.28 14.38 19.47
N GLY A 162 6.57 14.50 19.74
CA GLY A 162 7.11 14.93 21.02
C GLY A 162 7.20 13.83 22.08
N GLN A 163 6.69 12.62 21.82
CA GLN A 163 6.87 11.50 22.74
C GLN A 163 8.31 11.00 22.71
N ARG A 164 8.77 10.51 23.86
CA ARG A 164 10.10 9.89 23.98
C ARG A 164 10.05 8.38 23.86
N ILE A 165 11.13 7.80 23.35
CA ILE A 165 11.34 6.35 23.40
C ILE A 165 11.72 5.95 24.82
N LEU A 166 10.94 5.03 25.39
CA LEU A 166 11.14 4.51 26.74
C LEU A 166 11.91 3.19 26.74
N ASP A 167 11.64 2.34 25.77
CA ASP A 167 12.23 1.00 25.68
C ASP A 167 12.27 0.52 24.23
N VAL A 168 13.15 -0.45 23.97
CA VAL A 168 13.28 -1.13 22.68
C VAL A 168 13.44 -2.62 22.96
N ASP A 169 12.45 -3.42 22.55
CA ASP A 169 12.42 -4.86 22.75
C ASP A 169 12.55 -5.62 21.43
N VAL A 170 13.43 -6.61 21.42
CA VAL A 170 13.69 -7.49 20.28
C VAL A 170 13.85 -8.96 20.70
N GLN A 171 13.40 -9.31 21.93
CA GLN A 171 13.68 -10.62 22.54
C GLN A 171 13.00 -11.81 21.84
N ALA A 172 11.99 -11.57 21.01
CA ALA A 172 11.33 -12.61 20.23
C ALA A 172 11.47 -12.28 18.74
N ALA A 173 12.58 -12.68 18.13
CA ALA A 173 12.72 -12.66 16.67
C ALA A 173 11.45 -13.30 16.04
N PRO A 174 10.80 -12.64 15.06
CA PRO A 174 11.29 -11.52 14.25
C PRO A 174 10.75 -10.12 14.64
N ARG A 175 10.36 -9.87 15.90
CA ARG A 175 9.68 -8.63 16.31
C ARG A 175 10.63 -7.56 16.83
N PHE A 176 10.67 -6.42 16.17
CA PHE A 176 11.34 -5.20 16.65
C PHE A 176 10.30 -4.22 17.20
N ILE A 177 10.30 -3.99 18.51
CA ILE A 177 9.31 -3.17 19.22
C ILE A 177 10.00 -1.92 19.77
N VAL A 178 9.47 -0.76 19.42
CA VAL A 178 9.87 0.54 19.98
C VAL A 178 8.72 1.05 20.85
N GLN A 179 8.96 1.19 22.15
CA GLN A 179 7.98 1.64 23.12
C GLN A 179 8.08 3.16 23.31
N PHE A 180 6.96 3.85 23.12
CA PHE A 180 6.81 5.28 23.34
C PHE A 180 6.16 5.55 24.70
N GLU A 181 6.07 6.83 25.09
CA GLU A 181 5.39 7.26 26.31
C GLU A 181 3.91 6.83 26.33
N ASN A 182 3.20 6.98 25.20
CA ASN A 182 1.80 6.60 25.04
C ASN A 182 1.58 5.80 23.74
N GLY A 183 2.24 4.64 23.64
CA GLY A 183 2.07 3.76 22.49
C GLY A 183 3.29 2.91 22.21
N ARG A 184 3.25 2.19 21.09
CA ARG A 184 4.39 1.44 20.57
C ARG A 184 4.28 1.28 19.06
N LEU A 185 5.45 1.17 18.44
CA LEU A 185 5.64 0.71 17.07
C LEU A 185 6.17 -0.73 17.13
N MET A 186 5.43 -1.67 16.56
CA MET A 186 5.86 -3.06 16.39
C MET A 186 6.16 -3.30 14.92
N ILE A 187 7.36 -3.78 14.62
CA ILE A 187 7.87 -4.02 13.27
C ILE A 187 8.19 -5.50 13.15
N GLU A 188 7.55 -6.15 12.18
CA GLU A 188 7.74 -7.55 11.79
C GLU A 188 8.23 -7.68 10.34
N CYS A 189 8.64 -6.56 9.74
CA CYS A 189 9.16 -6.47 8.37
C CYS A 189 10.56 -5.85 8.35
N ALA A 190 11.10 -5.63 7.16
CA ALA A 190 12.42 -5.03 7.01
C ALA A 190 12.45 -3.59 7.52
N TRP A 191 13.52 -3.27 8.24
CA TRP A 191 13.77 -1.95 8.78
C TRP A 191 15.24 -1.58 8.67
N ARG A 192 15.49 -0.27 8.70
CA ARG A 192 16.82 0.30 8.86
C ARG A 192 16.76 1.55 9.71
N ILE A 193 17.86 1.83 10.39
CA ILE A 193 18.09 3.07 11.13
C ILE A 193 19.21 3.82 10.44
N ARG A 194 19.00 5.11 10.20
CA ARG A 194 19.96 5.98 9.53
C ARG A 194 19.98 7.35 10.18
N ASN A 195 21.02 8.12 9.90
CA ASN A 195 20.98 9.57 10.03
C ASN A 195 20.84 10.19 8.62
N THR A 196 21.13 11.47 8.48
CA THR A 196 21.08 12.16 7.17
C THR A 196 22.21 11.78 6.22
N GLU A 197 23.28 11.15 6.71
CA GLU A 197 24.51 10.89 5.95
C GLU A 197 24.69 9.41 5.59
N THR A 198 24.27 8.50 6.48
CA THR A 198 24.53 7.07 6.31
C THR A 198 23.45 6.21 6.97
N ILE A 199 23.30 4.99 6.45
CA ILE A 199 22.64 3.91 7.17
C ILE A 199 23.57 3.50 8.32
N LEU A 200 23.01 3.42 9.52
CA LEU A 200 23.71 3.01 10.73
C LEU A 200 23.46 1.53 11.02
N PHE A 201 22.21 1.10 10.87
CA PHE A 201 21.76 -0.26 11.18
C PHE A 201 20.70 -0.72 10.18
N GLY A 202 20.68 -2.00 9.86
CA GLY A 202 19.62 -2.63 9.08
C GLY A 202 19.28 -4.00 9.63
N HIS A 203 18.07 -4.47 9.33
CA HIS A 203 17.62 -5.82 9.72
C HIS A 203 18.64 -6.91 9.34
N ALA A 204 19.21 -6.85 8.13
CA ALA A 204 20.22 -7.80 7.65
C ALA A 204 21.60 -7.67 8.32
N ASP A 205 21.94 -6.51 8.90
CA ASP A 205 23.23 -6.27 9.54
C ASP A 205 23.33 -6.92 10.93
N MET A 206 22.18 -7.22 11.54
CA MET A 206 22.09 -7.86 12.86
C MET A 206 22.61 -9.30 12.86
N ASP A 207 22.38 -10.02 11.76
CA ASP A 207 22.83 -11.41 11.60
C ASP A 207 24.31 -11.52 11.19
N VAL A 208 24.87 -10.48 10.56
CA VAL A 208 26.20 -10.53 9.92
C VAL A 208 27.28 -9.83 10.74
N ASN A 209 26.97 -8.70 11.39
CA ASN A 209 28.00 -7.85 12.01
C ASN A 209 28.22 -8.11 13.52
N GLY A 210 27.55 -9.11 14.11
CA GLY A 210 27.78 -9.52 15.50
C GLY A 210 27.47 -8.43 16.53
N MET A 211 26.58 -7.51 16.18
CA MET A 211 26.23 -6.36 16.99
C MET A 211 25.32 -6.73 18.16
N SER A 212 25.46 -6.01 19.28
CA SER A 212 24.63 -6.27 20.45
C SER A 212 23.37 -5.43 20.42
N TRP A 213 22.23 -6.04 20.77
CA TRP A 213 20.95 -5.34 20.97
C TRP A 213 21.03 -4.16 21.94
N LYS A 214 22.03 -4.18 22.83
CA LYS A 214 22.31 -3.10 23.76
C LYS A 214 22.74 -1.82 23.05
N ASP A 215 23.54 -1.93 21.98
CA ASP A 215 23.99 -0.76 21.21
C ASP A 215 22.80 -0.06 20.53
N LEU A 216 21.82 -0.84 20.08
CA LEU A 216 20.57 -0.35 19.51
C LEU A 216 19.70 0.37 20.56
N GLN A 217 19.58 -0.23 21.74
CA GLN A 217 18.87 0.37 22.88
C GLN A 217 19.52 1.69 23.30
N ASP A 218 20.85 1.71 23.46
CA ASP A 218 21.60 2.90 23.87
C ASP A 218 21.48 4.04 22.83
N LEU A 219 21.30 3.70 21.54
CA LEU A 219 21.09 4.66 20.46
C LEU A 219 19.70 5.32 20.50
N LEU A 220 18.66 4.51 20.74
CA LEU A 220 17.26 4.93 20.54
C LEU A 220 16.59 5.44 21.82
N ILE A 221 16.92 4.91 23.00
CA ILE A 221 16.25 5.27 24.25
C ILE A 221 16.45 6.76 24.55
N ASN A 222 15.39 7.42 25.03
CA ASN A 222 15.27 8.86 25.28
C ASN A 222 15.27 9.77 24.04
N LYS A 223 15.40 9.24 22.82
CA LYS A 223 15.17 10.04 21.61
C LYS A 223 13.72 10.48 21.52
N THR A 224 13.49 11.66 20.95
CA THR A 224 12.15 12.26 20.82
C THR A 224 11.64 12.14 19.39
N ILE A 225 10.39 11.74 19.23
CA ILE A 225 9.72 11.68 17.92
C ILE A 225 9.49 13.10 17.42
N GLN A 226 10.09 13.46 16.30
CA GLN A 226 9.96 14.78 15.67
C GLN A 226 8.95 14.77 14.52
N ASP A 227 8.86 13.65 13.81
CA ASP A 227 7.98 13.50 12.66
C ASP A 227 7.70 12.03 12.38
N VAL A 228 6.55 11.74 11.78
CA VAL A 228 6.21 10.41 11.28
C VAL A 228 5.51 10.57 9.93
N GLN A 229 6.05 9.92 8.92
CA GLN A 229 5.56 9.99 7.55
C GLN A 229 5.26 8.58 7.05
N LEU A 230 4.11 8.43 6.40
CA LEU A 230 3.70 7.21 5.72
C LEU A 230 3.54 7.51 4.24
N TRP A 231 4.10 6.69 3.38
CA TRP A 231 3.89 6.75 1.93
C TRP A 231 2.98 5.59 1.54
N GLU A 232 1.90 5.89 0.82
CA GLU A 232 0.83 4.91 0.57
C GLU A 232 1.18 3.94 -0.55
N ASN A 233 1.79 4.46 -1.62
CA ASN A 233 2.08 3.66 -2.81
C ASN A 233 3.28 2.73 -2.58
N CYS A 234 4.31 3.21 -1.88
CA CYS A 234 5.37 2.36 -1.36
C CYS A 234 5.17 2.35 0.15
N PRO A 235 4.56 1.31 0.75
CA PRO A 235 4.24 1.23 2.18
C PRO A 235 5.54 1.34 2.97
N PHE A 236 5.90 2.58 3.21
CA PHE A 236 7.17 3.02 3.76
C PHE A 236 6.78 3.93 4.90
N LEU A 237 7.14 3.53 6.11
CA LEU A 237 6.93 4.31 7.30
C LEU A 237 8.28 4.86 7.73
N MET A 238 8.38 6.17 7.87
CA MET A 238 9.55 6.87 8.39
C MET A 238 9.20 7.52 9.70
N VAL A 239 9.89 7.15 10.78
CA VAL A 239 9.81 7.79 12.09
C VAL A 239 11.10 8.56 12.31
N GLN A 240 11.01 9.89 12.41
CA GLN A 240 12.14 10.73 12.75
C GLN A 240 12.29 10.86 14.27
N LEU A 241 13.49 10.58 14.77
CA LEU A 241 13.88 10.58 16.16
C LEU A 241 15.08 11.50 16.37
N ASP A 242 14.84 12.76 16.73
CA ASP A 242 15.86 13.81 16.74
C ASP A 242 16.67 13.86 15.41
N ASP A 243 17.92 13.37 15.44
CA ASP A 243 18.86 13.29 14.31
C ASP A 243 18.86 11.94 13.57
N LEU A 244 18.02 11.00 14.00
CA LEU A 244 17.91 9.64 13.47
C LEU A 244 16.57 9.42 12.77
N PHE A 245 16.54 8.39 11.93
CA PHE A 245 15.35 7.94 11.24
C PHE A 245 15.24 6.42 11.35
N ILE A 246 14.05 5.94 11.72
CA ILE A 246 13.66 4.54 11.56
C ILE A 246 12.83 4.47 10.29
N ASP A 247 13.38 3.77 9.30
CA ASP A 247 12.78 3.50 8.00
C ASP A 247 12.25 2.07 8.01
N VAL A 248 10.95 1.88 7.79
CA VAL A 248 10.27 0.58 7.79
C VAL A 248 9.67 0.34 6.41
N PHE A 249 9.92 -0.82 5.82
CA PHE A 249 9.49 -1.15 4.47
C PHE A 249 9.20 -2.65 4.31
N HIS A 250 8.29 -2.98 3.41
CA HIS A 250 7.95 -4.35 3.07
C HIS A 250 8.95 -4.90 2.03
N SER A 251 9.54 -6.07 2.28
CA SER A 251 10.49 -6.74 1.36
C SER A 251 9.98 -8.08 0.77
N SER A 252 8.85 -8.60 1.28
CA SER A 252 8.23 -9.91 1.01
C SER A 252 9.08 -11.08 1.55
N THR A 253 8.55 -12.06 2.28
CA THR A 253 7.39 -12.95 2.04
C THR A 253 6.79 -13.47 3.36
N LEU A 254 5.45 -13.63 3.41
CA LEU A 254 4.65 -14.32 4.44
C LEU A 254 4.87 -13.88 5.92
N PHE A 255 3.87 -13.16 6.45
CA PHE A 255 3.80 -12.62 7.82
C PHE A 255 4.82 -11.51 8.13
N GLU A 256 4.81 -10.46 7.30
CA GLU A 256 5.61 -9.25 7.49
C GLU A 256 4.66 -8.04 7.59
N GLY A 257 4.86 -7.16 8.56
CA GLY A 257 4.00 -5.99 8.74
C GLY A 257 4.54 -5.02 9.78
N TRP A 258 3.79 -3.96 10.05
CA TRP A 258 4.05 -3.11 11.20
C TRP A 258 2.74 -2.62 11.79
N SER A 259 2.72 -2.37 13.08
CA SER A 259 1.57 -1.74 13.74
C SER A 259 2.01 -0.62 14.66
N ILE A 260 1.20 0.43 14.70
CA ILE A 260 1.34 1.56 15.61
C ILE A 260 0.11 1.55 16.52
N THR A 261 0.37 1.70 17.82
CA THR A 261 -0.67 1.99 18.81
C THR A 261 -0.49 3.42 19.31
N GLU A 262 -1.57 4.18 19.32
CA GLU A 262 -1.62 5.55 19.85
C GLU A 262 -2.70 5.62 20.95
N ASP A 263 -2.34 6.12 22.14
CA ASP A 263 -3.28 6.44 23.24
C ASP A 263 -4.33 5.36 23.59
N GLY A 264 -3.97 4.06 23.43
CA GLY A 264 -4.76 2.90 23.88
C GLY A 264 -5.95 2.51 23.00
N ASP A 265 -6.55 3.44 22.27
CA ASP A 265 -7.77 3.21 21.47
C ASP A 265 -7.52 3.27 19.94
N HIS A 266 -6.39 3.82 19.48
CA HIS A 266 -6.07 3.89 18.05
C HIS A 266 -4.98 2.88 17.70
N TYR A 267 -5.28 2.06 16.69
CA TYR A 267 -4.42 1.00 16.19
C TYR A 267 -4.36 1.10 14.67
N LEU A 268 -3.18 1.41 14.13
CA LEU A 268 -2.91 1.41 12.71
C LEU A 268 -2.07 0.19 12.37
N LEU A 269 -2.46 -0.59 11.37
CA LEU A 269 -1.77 -1.80 10.95
C LEU A 269 -1.47 -1.76 9.46
N SER A 270 -0.22 -2.01 9.09
CA SER A 270 0.16 -2.39 7.72
C SER A 270 0.32 -3.91 7.63
N ASP A 271 -0.46 -4.54 6.76
CA ASP A 271 -0.39 -5.99 6.53
C ASP A 271 0.74 -6.39 5.57
N HIS A 272 0.82 -7.67 5.26
CA HIS A 272 1.84 -8.25 4.36
C HIS A 272 1.77 -7.77 2.91
N GLY A 273 0.62 -7.25 2.47
CA GLY A 273 0.47 -6.56 1.19
C GLY A 273 0.81 -5.07 1.27
N GLY A 274 1.11 -4.55 2.45
CA GLY A 274 1.30 -3.12 2.69
C GLY A 274 -0.01 -2.33 2.77
N GLN A 275 -1.15 -3.03 2.88
CA GLN A 275 -2.43 -2.38 3.07
C GLN A 275 -2.56 -1.88 4.51
N ILE A 276 -3.07 -0.67 4.67
CA ILE A 276 -3.19 0.02 5.95
C ILE A 276 -4.64 -0.09 6.46
N TYR A 277 -4.83 -0.52 7.70
CA TYR A 277 -6.12 -0.68 8.40
C TYR A 277 -6.13 0.08 9.72
#